data_AF-A0A7V9RHC9-F1
#
_entry.id   AF-A0A7V9RHC9-F1
#
_cell.length_a   1.000
_cell.length_b   1.000
_cell.length_c   1.000
_cell.angle_alpha   90.00
_cell.angle_beta   90.00
_cell.angle_gamma   90.00
#
_symmetry.space_group_name_H-M   'P 1'
#
loop_
_entity.id
_entity.type
_entity.pdbx_description
1 polymer ?
#
loop_
_entity_poly.entity_id
_entity_poly.type
_entity_poly.pdbx_seq_one_letter_code
_entity_poly.pdbx_strand_id
1 'polypeptide(L)'
;MAFEQEQKAALRILEGIENGTMSAADSSALVEEADPTLVYLIFTWLRAHYGPDDPASDAVIGRLVAISNRPAVAKLAKVGQTDPVVEWFEDAYSYRKLGSKEFIELVVEKLEG
;
A
#
# COMPACT_ATOMS: atom_id res chain seq x y z
N MET A 1 -13.69 -12.97 -10.31
CA MET A 1 -14.07 -11.61 -10.76
C MET A 1 -13.84 -10.56 -9.67
N ALA A 2 -14.22 -10.79 -8.40
CA ALA A 2 -13.90 -9.89 -7.28
C ALA A 2 -12.38 -9.78 -7.02
N PHE A 3 -11.71 -10.94 -6.88
CA PHE A 3 -10.26 -11.03 -6.71
C PHE A 3 -9.40 -10.21 -7.69
N GLU A 4 -9.64 -10.38 -9.00
CA GLU A 4 -8.91 -9.61 -10.02
C GLU A 4 -9.20 -8.11 -9.98
N GLN A 5 -10.40 -7.72 -9.53
CA GLN A 5 -10.76 -6.31 -9.37
C GLN A 5 -10.04 -5.70 -8.17
N GLU A 6 -9.94 -6.44 -7.06
CA GLU A 6 -9.19 -6.03 -5.88
C GLU A 6 -7.69 -5.89 -6.17
N GLN A 7 -7.07 -6.86 -6.85
CA GLN A 7 -5.67 -6.74 -7.27
C GLN A 7 -5.45 -5.51 -8.16
N LYS A 8 -6.34 -5.24 -9.11
CA LYS A 8 -6.25 -4.05 -9.98
C LYS A 8 -6.43 -2.75 -9.19
N ALA A 9 -7.36 -2.71 -8.24
CA ALA A 9 -7.59 -1.55 -7.40
C ALA A 9 -6.38 -1.28 -6.48
N ALA A 10 -5.84 -2.33 -5.86
CA ALA A 10 -4.69 -2.26 -4.99
C ALA A 10 -3.42 -1.84 -5.74
N LEU A 11 -3.18 -2.41 -6.92
CA LEU A 11 -2.06 -2.02 -7.77
C LEU A 11 -2.20 -0.56 -8.22
N ARG A 12 -3.41 -0.12 -8.57
CA ARG A 12 -3.68 1.29 -8.91
C ARG A 12 -3.37 2.24 -7.74
N ILE A 13 -3.66 1.86 -6.50
CA ILE A 13 -3.29 2.66 -5.33
C ILE A 13 -1.76 2.76 -5.22
N LEU A 14 -1.07 1.63 -5.25
CA LEU A 14 0.39 1.57 -5.11
C LEU A 14 1.08 2.38 -6.21
N GLU A 15 0.81 2.06 -7.48
CA GLU A 15 1.43 2.72 -8.63
C GLU A 15 1.01 4.18 -8.74
N GLY A 16 -0.21 4.53 -8.30
CA GLY A 16 -0.69 5.90 -8.26
C GLY A 16 0.12 6.79 -7.30
N ILE A 17 0.46 6.25 -6.13
CA ILE A 17 1.29 6.94 -5.13
C ILE A 17 2.76 6.95 -5.59
N GLU A 18 3.26 5.83 -6.09
CA GLU A 18 4.63 5.67 -6.57
C GLU A 18 4.94 6.64 -7.71
N ASN A 19 4.14 6.60 -8.78
CA ASN A 19 4.38 7.36 -10.01
C ASN A 19 3.76 8.76 -10.00
N GLY A 20 2.95 9.08 -8.99
CA GLY A 20 2.28 10.38 -8.90
C GLY A 20 1.24 10.62 -10.00
N THR A 21 0.62 9.56 -10.50
CA THR A 21 -0.39 9.63 -11.58
C THR A 21 -1.78 10.04 -11.08
N MET A 22 -1.95 10.14 -9.76
CA MET A 22 -3.22 10.49 -9.11
C MET A 22 -3.04 11.65 -8.13
N SER A 23 -4.10 12.44 -7.95
CA SER A 23 -4.12 13.47 -6.92
C SER A 23 -4.22 12.80 -5.53
N ALA A 24 -3.75 13.48 -4.48
CA ALA A 24 -3.91 12.98 -3.12
C ALA A 24 -5.38 12.74 -2.74
N ALA A 25 -6.32 13.51 -3.31
CA ALA A 25 -7.74 13.31 -3.09
C ALA A 25 -8.25 12.01 -3.72
N ASP A 26 -7.88 11.74 -4.97
CA ASP A 26 -8.28 10.52 -5.67
C ASP A 26 -7.65 9.28 -5.02
N SER A 27 -6.36 9.36 -4.66
CA SER A 27 -5.68 8.28 -3.95
C SER A 27 -6.32 8.00 -2.59
N SER A 28 -6.73 9.04 -1.86
CA SER A 28 -7.37 8.86 -0.57
C SER A 28 -8.73 8.20 -0.68
N ALA A 29 -9.53 8.54 -1.69
CA ALA A 29 -10.83 7.89 -1.92
C ALA A 29 -10.67 6.38 -2.15
N LEU A 30 -9.69 5.98 -2.99
CA LEU A 30 -9.41 4.56 -3.20
C LEU A 30 -8.88 3.86 -1.94
N VAL A 31 -8.03 4.54 -1.17
CA VAL A 31 -7.49 4.01 0.10
C VAL A 31 -8.60 3.85 1.15
N GLU A 32 -9.58 4.75 1.20
CA GLU A 32 -10.69 4.68 2.15
C GLU A 32 -11.68 3.55 1.84
N GLU A 33 -11.75 3.09 0.60
CA GLU A 33 -12.56 1.94 0.16
C GLU A 33 -11.82 0.60 0.23
N ALA A 34 -10.49 0.62 0.36
CA ALA A 34 -9.66 -0.57 0.37
C ALA A 34 -9.64 -1.28 1.74
N ASP A 35 -9.25 -2.55 1.72
CA ASP A 35 -9.01 -3.32 2.94
C ASP A 35 -7.93 -2.63 3.81
N PRO A 36 -8.17 -2.44 5.14
CA PRO A 36 -7.24 -1.76 6.02
C PRO A 36 -5.83 -2.38 6.05
N THR A 37 -5.74 -3.71 6.00
CA THR A 37 -4.49 -4.48 6.04
C THR A 37 -3.70 -4.25 4.76
N LEU A 38 -4.38 -4.28 3.61
CA LEU A 38 -3.79 -3.96 2.32
C LEU A 38 -3.23 -2.52 2.29
N VAL A 39 -3.98 -1.54 2.82
CA VAL A 39 -3.51 -0.15 2.92
C VAL A 39 -2.24 -0.04 3.74
N TYR A 40 -2.20 -0.68 4.92
CA TYR A 40 -1.00 -0.70 5.76
C TYR A 40 0.19 -1.30 5.02
N LEU A 41 0.01 -2.47 4.41
CA LEU A 41 1.06 -3.18 3.71
C LEU A 41 1.60 -2.37 2.52
N ILE A 42 0.74 -1.73 1.71
CA ILE A 42 1.16 -0.84 0.61
C ILE A 42 2.00 0.32 1.13
N PHE A 43 1.54 0.96 2.23
CA PHE A 43 2.24 2.09 2.81
C PHE A 43 3.60 1.70 3.38
N THR A 44 3.70 0.50 3.96
CA THR A 44 4.96 -0.05 4.47
C THR A 44 5.89 -0.45 3.33
N TRP A 45 5.36 -1.04 2.26
CA TRP A 45 6.11 -1.38 1.06
C TRP A 45 6.76 -0.13 0.43
N LEU A 46 5.98 0.93 0.21
CA LEU A 46 6.49 2.20 -0.34
C LEU A 46 7.61 2.80 0.52
N ARG A 47 7.45 2.80 1.86
CA ARG A 47 8.49 3.30 2.77
C ARG A 47 9.74 2.43 2.76
N ALA A 48 9.59 1.11 2.64
CA ALA A 48 10.70 0.19 2.63
C ALA A 48 11.49 0.25 1.32
N HIS A 49 10.79 0.41 0.19
CA HIS A 49 11.37 0.45 -1.16
C HIS A 49 12.08 1.79 -1.43
N TYR A 50 11.47 2.90 -1.03
CA TYR A 50 11.99 4.25 -1.26
C TYR A 50 12.76 4.80 -0.06
N GLY A 51 13.91 4.19 0.21
CA GLY A 51 14.83 4.62 1.27
C GLY A 51 15.46 6.00 1.03
N PRO A 52 16.22 6.55 1.99
CA PRO A 52 16.78 7.90 1.92
C PRO A 52 17.71 8.16 0.73
N ASP A 53 18.34 7.12 0.19
CA ASP A 53 19.28 7.21 -0.92
C ASP A 53 18.60 7.09 -2.29
N ASP A 54 17.29 6.83 -2.33
CA ASP A 54 16.54 6.72 -3.59
C ASP A 54 16.19 8.12 -4.13
N PRO A 55 16.56 8.47 -5.37
CA PRO A 55 16.25 9.78 -5.96
C PRO A 55 14.76 10.13 -5.99
N ALA A 56 13.88 9.13 -5.99
CA ALA A 56 12.43 9.31 -5.98
C ALA A 56 11.83 9.36 -4.57
N SER A 57 12.63 9.14 -3.51
CA SER A 57 12.15 9.03 -2.13
C SER A 57 11.34 10.24 -1.69
N ASP A 58 11.87 11.46 -1.84
CA ASP A 58 11.17 12.69 -1.44
C ASP A 58 9.80 12.83 -2.10
N ALA A 59 9.70 12.46 -3.38
CA ALA A 59 8.46 12.56 -4.13
C ALA A 59 7.43 11.52 -3.68
N VAL A 60 7.84 10.25 -3.55
CA VAL A 60 6.97 9.14 -3.14
C VAL A 60 6.52 9.32 -1.69
N ILE A 61 7.47 9.58 -0.78
CA ILE A 61 7.19 9.79 0.64
C ILE A 61 6.35 11.05 0.84
N GLY A 62 6.60 12.12 0.09
CA GLY A 62 5.77 13.33 0.12
C GLY A 62 4.30 13.05 -0.21
N ARG A 63 4.04 12.26 -1.27
CA ARG A 63 2.67 11.83 -1.64
C ARG A 63 2.05 10.93 -0.57
N LEU A 64 2.81 9.98 -0.06
CA LEU A 64 2.37 9.08 1.01
C LEU A 64 1.97 9.87 2.27
N VAL A 65 2.78 10.85 2.67
CA VAL A 65 2.48 11.75 3.81
C VAL A 65 1.21 12.54 3.56
N ALA A 66 1.05 13.14 2.36
CA ALA A 66 -0.14 13.91 2.00
C ALA A 66 -1.44 13.10 2.13
N ILE A 67 -1.41 11.82 1.78
CA ILE A 67 -2.55 10.90 1.92
C ILE A 67 -2.74 10.49 3.39
N SER A 68 -1.67 10.09 4.07
CA SER A 68 -1.73 9.63 5.47
C SER A 68 -2.10 10.72 6.48
N ASN A 69 -1.97 12.00 6.13
CA ASN A 69 -2.42 13.12 6.96
C ASN A 69 -3.95 13.21 7.09
N ARG A 70 -4.71 12.45 6.31
CA ARG A 70 -6.16 12.33 6.49
C ARG A 70 -6.48 11.42 7.68
N PRO A 71 -7.29 11.86 8.65
CA PRO A 71 -7.59 11.07 9.84
C PRO A 71 -8.22 9.70 9.54
N ALA A 72 -9.07 9.61 8.52
CA ALA A 72 -9.69 8.35 8.09
C ALA A 72 -8.64 7.33 7.63
N VAL A 73 -7.72 7.76 6.76
CA VAL A 73 -6.64 6.93 6.24
C VAL A 73 -5.66 6.52 7.35
N ALA A 74 -5.25 7.46 8.21
CA ALA A 74 -4.38 7.14 9.34
C ALA A 74 -5.00 6.08 10.27
N LYS A 75 -6.32 6.18 10.50
CA LYS A 75 -7.06 5.19 11.29
C LYS A 75 -7.11 3.83 10.59
N LEU A 76 -7.37 3.79 9.29
CA LEU A 76 -7.40 2.56 8.50
C LEU A 76 -6.05 1.84 8.56
N ALA A 77 -4.95 2.53 8.26
CA ALA A 77 -3.62 1.94 8.32
C ALA A 77 -3.28 1.39 9.72
N LYS A 78 -3.71 2.09 10.79
CA LYS A 78 -3.51 1.63 12.17
C LYS A 78 -4.33 0.38 12.51
N VAL A 79 -5.55 0.25 11.96
CA VAL A 79 -6.37 -0.96 12.11
C VAL A 79 -5.70 -2.12 11.36
N GLY A 80 -5.33 -1.90 10.09
CA GLY A 80 -4.69 -2.92 9.26
C GLY A 80 -3.36 -3.43 9.81
N GLN A 81 -2.59 -2.58 10.49
CA GLN A 81 -1.34 -2.99 11.15
C GLN A 81 -1.53 -4.16 12.14
N THR A 82 -2.72 -4.29 12.74
CA THR A 82 -2.99 -5.31 13.77
C THR A 82 -3.44 -6.65 13.21
N ASP A 83 -3.55 -6.77 11.89
CA ASP A 83 -3.99 -7.98 11.22
C ASP A 83 -2.88 -9.05 11.19
N PRO A 84 -3.19 -10.33 11.51
CA PRO A 84 -2.22 -11.43 11.45
C PRO A 84 -1.55 -11.62 10.07
N VAL A 85 -2.17 -11.16 8.98
CA VAL A 85 -1.56 -11.19 7.64
C VAL A 85 -0.32 -10.30 7.59
N VAL A 86 -0.25 -9.23 8.37
CA VAL A 86 0.96 -8.39 8.47
C VAL A 86 2.12 -9.19 9.04
N GLU A 87 1.91 -9.84 10.19
CA GLU A 87 2.94 -10.67 10.83
C GLU A 87 3.38 -11.83 9.91
N TRP A 88 2.42 -12.51 9.28
CA TRP A 88 2.70 -13.55 8.29
C TRP A 88 3.58 -13.03 7.14
N PHE A 89 3.28 -11.84 6.62
CA PHE A 89 4.05 -11.27 5.53
C PHE A 89 5.47 -10.93 5.98
N GLU A 90 5.62 -10.31 7.15
CA GLU A 90 6.92 -9.87 7.68
C GLU A 90 7.83 -11.03 8.10
N ASP A 91 7.24 -12.16 8.50
CA ASP A 91 7.97 -13.40 8.79
C ASP A 91 8.45 -14.11 7.53
N ALA A 92 7.66 -14.10 6.46
CA ALA A 92 7.91 -14.91 5.27
C ALA A 92 8.59 -14.13 4.13
N TYR A 93 8.40 -12.80 4.06
CA TYR A 93 8.78 -11.98 2.91
C TYR A 93 9.52 -10.70 3.31
N SER A 94 10.15 -10.08 2.32
CA SER A 94 10.80 -8.78 2.49
C SER A 94 10.20 -7.77 1.53
N TYR A 95 9.70 -6.66 2.07
CA TYR A 95 9.15 -5.56 1.28
C TYR A 95 10.08 -5.05 0.17
N ARG A 96 11.41 -5.14 0.36
CA ARG A 96 12.40 -4.68 -0.62
C ARG A 96 12.68 -5.65 -1.75
N LYS A 97 12.30 -6.93 -1.61
CA LYS A 97 12.61 -7.98 -2.58
C LYS A 97 11.49 -8.20 -3.60
N LEU A 98 10.26 -7.84 -3.25
CA LEU A 98 9.10 -8.00 -4.12
C LEU A 98 8.88 -6.74 -4.94
N GLY A 99 8.65 -6.90 -6.24
CA GLY A 99 8.15 -5.83 -7.10
C GLY A 99 6.69 -5.49 -6.74
N SER A 100 6.22 -4.32 -7.16
CA SER A 100 4.85 -3.82 -6.87
C SER A 100 3.76 -4.84 -7.19
N LYS A 101 3.79 -5.40 -8.41
CA LYS A 101 2.80 -6.38 -8.87
C LYS A 101 2.83 -7.67 -8.05
N GLU A 102 4.01 -8.27 -7.88
CA GLU A 102 4.19 -9.52 -7.13
C GLU A 102 3.75 -9.36 -5.67
N PHE A 103 4.10 -8.22 -5.07
CA PHE A 103 3.67 -7.86 -3.72
C PHE A 103 2.14 -7.79 -3.59
N ILE A 104 1.47 -7.07 -4.50
CA ILE A 104 0.00 -6.96 -4.48
C ILE A 104 -0.66 -8.31 -4.72
N GLU A 105 -0.18 -9.07 -5.70
CA GLU A 105 -0.74 -10.39 -6.01
C GLU A 105 -0.69 -11.30 -4.79
N LEU A 106 0.46 -11.37 -4.12
CA LEU A 106 0.68 -12.18 -2.92
C LEU A 106 -0.20 -11.76 -1.74
N VAL A 107 -0.28 -10.47 -1.45
CA VAL A 107 -1.07 -9.96 -0.30
C VAL A 107 -2.56 -10.16 -0.53
N VAL A 108 -3.06 -9.86 -1.74
CA VAL A 108 -4.48 -10.04 -2.06
C VAL A 108 -4.85 -11.51 -2.09
N GLU A 109 -3.99 -12.39 -2.63
CA GLU A 109 -4.17 -13.85 -2.51
C GLU A 109 -4.32 -14.28 -1.05
N LYS A 110 -3.46 -13.76 -0.16
CA LYS A 110 -3.53 -14.11 1.26
C LYS A 110 -4.80 -13.62 1.96
N LEU A 111 -5.32 -12.45 1.59
CA LEU A 111 -6.51 -11.86 2.19
C LEU A 111 -7.80 -12.57 1.74
N GLU A 112 -7.83 -13.05 0.50
CA GLU A 112 -9.03 -13.64 -0.11
C GLU A 112 -9.11 -15.18 0.06
N GLY A 113 -7.98 -15.89 0.27
CA GLY A 113 -7.99 -17.32 0.63
C GLY A 113 -6.80 -18.15 0.16
#